data_AF-A0A496DKA9-F1
#
_entry.id   AF-A0A496DKA9-F1
#
_cell.length_a   1.000
_cell.length_b   1.000
_cell.length_c   1.000
_cell.angle_alpha   90.00
_cell.angle_beta   90.00
_cell.angle_gamma   90.00
#
_symmetry.space_group_name_H-M   'P 1'
#
loop_
_entity.id
_entity.type
_entity.pdbx_description
1 polymer ?
#
loop_
_entity_poly.entity_id
_entity_poly.type
_entity_poly.pdbx_seq_one_letter_code
_entity_poly.pdbx_strand_id
1 'polypeptide(L)' 'MFLVLCNEAFGYTHERTLDSDLALVMSMLREHGYLVNDRNKSLLVDDDESGDNHGEWVEVIDFDTGKKKRVRRMSPV' A
#
# COMPACT_ATOMS: atom_id res chain seq x y z
N MET A 1 -18.38 3.26 0.94
CA MET A 1 -17.34 3.79 1.86
C MET A 1 -16.87 5.19 1.47
N PHE A 2 -16.61 5.50 0.19
CA PHE A 2 -16.15 6.84 -0.23
C PHE A 2 -17.02 8.02 0.24
N LEU A 3 -18.35 7.98 0.09
CA LEU A 3 -19.22 9.07 0.56
C LEU A 3 -19.17 9.27 2.08
N VAL A 4 -18.86 8.24 2.85
CA VAL A 4 -18.66 8.38 4.31
C VAL A 4 -17.38 9.17 4.59
N LEU A 5 -16.33 8.94 3.81
CA LEU A 5 -15.09 9.72 3.90
C LEU A 5 -15.32 11.19 3.51
N CYS A 6 -16.12 11.45 2.47
CA CYS A 6 -16.52 12.82 2.13
C CYS A 6 -17.31 13.47 3.27
N ASN A 7 -18.22 12.72 3.90
CA ASN A 7 -19.00 13.20 5.02
C ASN A 7 -18.12 13.63 6.20
N GLU A 8 -17.15 12.79 6.59
CA GLU A 8 -16.18 13.10 7.64
C GLU A 8 -15.25 14.25 7.25
N ALA A 9 -14.73 14.27 6.02
CA ALA A 9 -13.80 15.29 5.53
C ALA A 9 -14.44 16.69 5.48
N PHE A 10 -15.71 16.77 5.11
CA PHE A 10 -16.45 18.04 5.06
C PHE A 10 -17.11 18.41 6.40
N GLY A 11 -17.16 17.49 7.38
CA GLY A 11 -17.91 17.67 8.62
C GLY A 11 -19.42 17.81 8.36
N TYR A 12 -19.92 17.13 7.33
CA TYR A 12 -21.31 17.22 6.92
C TYR A 12 -22.18 16.23 7.71
N THR A 13 -23.49 16.31 7.46
CA THR A 13 -24.40 15.22 7.77
C THR A 13 -24.57 14.38 6.51
N HIS A 14 -25.02 13.13 6.66
CA HIS A 14 -25.19 12.22 5.53
C HIS A 14 -26.05 12.82 4.40
N GLU A 15 -27.15 13.50 4.75
CA GLU A 15 -28.01 14.20 3.78
C GLU A 15 -27.28 15.33 3.05
N ARG A 16 -26.49 16.15 3.77
CA ARG A 16 -25.69 17.22 3.16
C ARG A 16 -24.61 16.69 2.24
N THR A 17 -24.04 15.54 2.53
CA THR A 17 -23.08 14.88 1.63
C THR A 17 -23.74 14.42 0.33
N LEU A 18 -24.99 13.93 0.39
CA LEU A 18 -25.75 13.53 -0.80
C LEU A 18 -26.23 14.73 -1.62
N ASP A 19 -26.50 15.85 -0.97
CA ASP A 19 -26.90 17.12 -1.60
C ASP A 19 -25.69 17.97 -2.05
N SER A 20 -24.47 17.46 -1.89
CA SER A 20 -23.26 18.15 -2.32
C SER A 20 -23.14 18.17 -3.85
N ASP A 21 -22.56 19.25 -4.38
CA ASP A 21 -22.32 19.38 -5.82
C ASP A 21 -21.52 18.19 -6.35
N LEU A 22 -21.97 17.62 -7.46
CA LEU A 22 -21.32 16.48 -8.12
C LEU A 22 -19.86 16.79 -8.45
N ALA A 23 -19.54 18.04 -8.83
CA ALA A 23 -18.17 18.46 -9.11
C ALA A 23 -17.27 18.31 -7.87
N LEU A 24 -17.79 18.63 -6.68
CA LEU A 24 -17.08 18.51 -5.41
C LEU A 24 -16.88 17.03 -5.00
N VAL A 25 -17.89 16.20 -5.22
CA VAL A 25 -17.78 14.75 -4.95
C VAL A 25 -16.77 14.10 -5.90
N MET A 26 -16.76 14.49 -7.17
CA MET A 26 -15.81 14.00 -8.17
C MET A 26 -14.37 14.46 -7.90
N SER A 27 -14.15 15.68 -7.43
CA SER A 27 -12.81 16.16 -7.08
C SER A 27 -12.21 15.35 -5.92
N MET A 28 -13.01 15.11 -4.87
CA MET A 28 -12.62 14.24 -3.75
C MET A 28 -12.29 12.82 -4.20
N LEU A 29 -13.05 12.27 -5.15
CA LEU A 29 -12.81 10.91 -5.64
C LEU A 29 -11.46 10.83 -6.37
N ARG A 30 -11.14 11.85 -7.16
CA ARG A 30 -9.87 11.95 -7.87
C ARG A 30 -8.69 12.07 -6.92
N GLU A 31 -8.81 12.91 -5.89
CA GLU A 31 -7.77 13.08 -4.88
C GLU A 31 -7.55 11.79 -4.07
N HIS A 32 -8.64 11.16 -3.62
CA HIS A 32 -8.57 9.86 -2.95
C HIS A 32 -7.87 8.80 -3.82
N GLY A 33 -8.22 8.74 -5.12
CA GLY A 33 -7.56 7.85 -6.07
C GLY A 33 -6.07 8.11 -6.21
N TYR A 34 -5.66 9.39 -6.25
CA TYR A 34 -4.26 9.78 -6.29
C TYR A 34 -3.50 9.33 -5.04
N LEU A 35 -4.03 9.60 -3.84
CA LEU A 35 -3.41 9.22 -2.58
C LEU A 35 -3.24 7.70 -2.43
N VAL A 36 -4.26 6.92 -2.82
CA VAL A 36 -4.17 5.46 -2.81
C VAL A 36 -3.11 4.97 -3.79
N ASN A 37 -3.06 5.56 -4.99
CA ASN A 37 -2.07 5.19 -6.00
C ASN A 37 -0.65 5.55 -5.55
N ASP A 38 -0.45 6.71 -4.95
CA ASP A 38 0.83 7.16 -4.40
C ASP A 38 1.31 6.25 -3.27
N ARG A 39 0.43 5.93 -2.31
CA ARG A 39 0.71 4.94 -1.26
C ARG A 39 1.05 3.57 -1.83
N ASN A 40 0.35 3.12 -2.87
CA ASN A 40 0.64 1.84 -3.47
C ASN A 40 1.99 1.86 -4.21
N LYS A 41 2.38 2.99 -4.82
CA LYS A 41 3.72 3.15 -5.39
C LYS A 41 4.80 3.07 -4.33
N SER A 42 4.65 3.74 -3.18
CA SER A 42 5.66 3.66 -2.12
C SER A 42 5.80 2.24 -1.55
N LEU A 43 4.71 1.47 -1.49
CA LEU A 43 4.76 0.05 -1.10
C LEU A 43 5.39 -0.86 -2.16
N LEU A 44 5.35 -0.48 -3.45
CA LEU A 44 5.96 -1.22 -4.55
C LEU A 44 7.45 -0.89 -4.74
N VAL A 45 7.91 0.29 -4.28
CA VAL A 45 9.34 0.67 -4.32
C VAL A 45 10.19 -0.25 -3.44
N ASP A 46 9.65 -0.78 -2.35
CA ASP A 46 10.35 -1.77 -1.52
C ASP A 46 10.63 -3.11 -2.26
N ASP A 47 9.90 -3.41 -3.33
CA ASP A 47 10.09 -4.63 -4.14
C ASP A 47 11.00 -4.40 -5.36
N ASP A 48 11.19 -3.14 -5.79
CA ASP A 48 12.00 -2.76 -6.96
C ASP A 48 13.34 -2.06 -6.60
N GLU A 49 13.61 -1.77 -5.31
CA GLU A 49 14.97 -1.42 -4.84
C GLU A 49 15.88 -2.67 -4.80
N SER A 50 16.25 -3.11 -5.99
CA SER A 50 17.54 -3.78 -6.20
C SER A 50 18.66 -2.77 -5.95
N GLY A 51 19.02 -2.57 -4.69
CA GLY A 51 20.13 -1.69 -4.32
C GLY A 51 20.35 -1.57 -2.82
N ASP A 52 20.99 -2.58 -2.23
CA ASP A 52 21.80 -2.46 -1.00
C ASP A 52 21.19 -2.78 0.38
N ASN A 53 20.18 -3.66 0.46
CA ASN A 53 19.93 -4.38 1.71
C ASN A 53 20.69 -5.71 1.72
N HIS A 54 21.99 -5.58 2.03
CA HIS A 54 23.07 -6.58 2.09
C HIS A 54 22.83 -7.72 3.12
N GLY A 55 21.65 -8.34 3.10
CA GLY A 55 21.40 -9.60 3.76
C GLY A 55 22.09 -10.72 2.97
N GLU A 56 23.12 -11.32 3.55
CA GLU A 56 23.86 -12.43 2.94
C GLU A 56 22.89 -13.55 2.55
N TRP A 57 22.82 -13.86 1.25
CA TRP A 57 22.08 -15.01 0.76
C TRP A 57 22.88 -16.28 1.06
N VAL A 58 22.28 -17.20 1.81
CA VAL A 58 22.93 -18.46 2.17
C VAL A 58 22.21 -19.61 1.47
N GLU A 59 22.99 -20.56 0.93
CA GLU A 59 22.45 -21.83 0.45
C GLU A 59 22.21 -22.77 1.63
N VAL A 60 20.97 -23.24 1.78
CA VAL A 60 20.59 -24.21 2.81
C VAL A 60 19.94 -25.41 2.12
N ILE A 61 20.14 -26.59 2.68
CA ILE A 61 19.47 -27.80 2.22
C ILE A 61 18.05 -27.78 2.80
N ASP A 62 17.06 -27.79 1.93
CA ASP A 62 15.66 -27.94 2.30
C ASP A 62 15.44 -29.33 2.90
N PHE A 63 14.96 -29.38 4.15
CA PHE A 63 14.86 -30.64 4.90
C PHE A 63 13.79 -31.58 4.35
N ASP A 64 12.76 -31.06 3.70
CA ASP A 64 11.66 -31.87 3.16
C ASP A 64 12.02 -32.47 1.79
N THR A 65 12.79 -31.74 1.00
CA THR A 65 13.09 -32.12 -0.39
C THR A 65 14.53 -32.53 -0.65
N GLY A 66 15.45 -32.26 0.28
CA GLY A 66 16.89 -32.47 0.14
C GLY A 66 17.56 -31.57 -0.90
N LYS A 67 16.84 -30.62 -1.49
CA LYS A 67 17.35 -29.73 -2.54
C LYS A 67 17.97 -28.48 -1.93
N LYS A 68 18.96 -27.92 -2.61
CA LYS A 68 19.53 -26.62 -2.24
C LYS A 68 18.51 -25.52 -2.52
N LYS A 69 18.28 -24.67 -1.52
CA LYS A 69 17.42 -23.48 -1.61
C LYS A 69 18.19 -22.27 -1.08
N ARG A 70 18.04 -21.13 -1.75
CA ARG A 70 18.62 -19.86 -1.29
C ARG A 70 17.65 -19.20 -0.30
N VAL A 71 18.15 -18.87 0.88
CA VAL A 71 17.37 -18.14 1.90
C VAL A 71 18.11 -16.88 2.31
N ARG A 72 17.34 -15.86 2.68
CA ARG A 72 17.89 -14.59 3.16
C ARG A 72 18.23 -14.75 4.64
N ARG A 73 19.48 -14.51 5.02
CA ARG A 73 19.88 -14.47 6.43
C ARG A 73 19.23 -13.24 7.07
N MET A 74 18.32 -13.45 8.02
CA MET A 74 17.83 -12.37 8.88
C MET A 74 18.88 -12.09 9.95
N SER A 75 19.19 -10.82 10.19
CA SER A 75 19.92 -10.38 11.36
C SER A 75 19.11 -10.73 12.61
N PRO A 76 19.73 -11.24 13.70
CA PRO A 76 19.06 -11.28 14.98
C PRO A 76 18.72 -9.85 15.43
N VAL A 77 17.50 -9.65 15.93
CA VAL A 77 17.04 -8.41 16.58
C VAL A 77 17.62 -8.34 17.99
#